data_AF-A0A660VRI1-F1
#
_entry.id   AF-A0A660VRI1-F1
#
_cell.length_a   1.000
_cell.length_b   1.000
_cell.length_c   1.000
_cell.angle_alpha   90.00
_cell.angle_beta   90.00
_cell.angle_gamma   90.00
#
_symmetry.space_group_name_H-M   'P 1'
#
loop_
_entity.id
_entity.type
_entity.pdbx_description
1 polymer ?
#
loop_
_entity_poly.entity_id
_entity_poly.type
_entity_poly.pdbx_seq_one_letter_code
_entity_poly.pdbx_strand_id
1 'polypeptide(L)'
;MRRVVVTGLGVVSPIGCGVAPFCEALKAGRGGIDRIRSFDPSGFSSQIAGEVKEFDPSRWFDAREVRRVDRFCQFAVAAADEAIRDSKLLDDNIPPERVGVVIGSGVGGFYEIEQTTKLMLERGPRRISPFFIPKLMMNAAGGQVAIRYGFRGPNFATASACASANHAMGLSFDMIRFGRADVMVTGGAEAAVTPLGLGGFCALKALSTRNDEPQKASRPFDRDRDGFVLGEGAGVLVFEEYEHAKRRGAKIYAEILGFGMSDDGYHITAPLEDGA
;
A
#
# COMPACT_ATOMS: atom_id res chain seq x y z
N MET A 1 15.99 -24.71 4.10
CA MET A 1 15.01 -23.63 4.30
C MET A 1 13.80 -23.87 3.41
N ARG A 2 12.60 -23.49 3.85
CA ARG A 2 11.36 -23.70 3.08
C ARG A 2 11.34 -22.79 1.85
N ARG A 3 10.76 -23.26 0.73
CA ARG A 3 10.61 -22.48 -0.51
C ARG A 3 9.33 -21.64 -0.43
N VAL A 4 9.35 -20.45 -1.01
CA VAL A 4 8.23 -19.50 -0.92
C VAL A 4 7.75 -19.13 -2.31
N VAL A 5 6.45 -19.24 -2.54
CA VAL A 5 5.81 -18.93 -3.81
C VAL A 5 4.71 -17.88 -3.65
N VAL A 6 4.39 -17.21 -4.75
CA VAL A 6 3.25 -16.29 -4.83
C VAL A 6 2.05 -17.06 -5.35
N THR A 7 0.96 -17.08 -4.57
CA THR A 7 -0.27 -17.81 -4.93
C THR A 7 -1.47 -16.90 -5.14
N GLY A 8 -1.40 -15.63 -4.73
CA GLY A 8 -2.48 -14.66 -4.93
C GLY A 8 -1.96 -13.25 -5.19
N LEU A 9 -2.68 -12.51 -6.02
CA LEU A 9 -2.38 -11.13 -6.42
C LEU A 9 -3.57 -10.22 -6.16
N GLY A 10 -3.33 -9.00 -5.67
CA GLY A 10 -4.37 -7.99 -5.53
C GLY A 10 -3.82 -6.57 -5.61
N VAL A 11 -4.60 -5.66 -6.22
CA VAL A 11 -4.14 -4.30 -6.49
C VAL A 11 -5.28 -3.28 -6.51
N VAL A 12 -5.01 -2.12 -5.92
CA VAL A 12 -5.80 -0.90 -6.06
C VAL A 12 -4.85 0.19 -6.53
N SER A 13 -5.09 0.78 -7.70
CA SER A 13 -4.16 1.75 -8.28
C SER A 13 -4.85 2.84 -9.10
N PRO A 14 -4.15 3.95 -9.43
CA PRO A 14 -4.68 5.01 -10.28
C PRO A 14 -5.01 4.59 -11.72
N ILE A 15 -4.50 3.45 -12.17
CA ILE A 15 -4.73 2.91 -13.52
C ILE A 15 -5.67 1.71 -13.55
N GLY A 16 -6.15 1.27 -12.38
CA GLY A 16 -7.09 0.15 -12.27
C GLY A 16 -7.25 -0.35 -10.84
N CYS A 17 -8.49 -0.56 -10.42
CA CYS A 17 -8.84 -1.31 -9.22
C CYS A 17 -9.10 -2.77 -9.62
N GLY A 18 -8.20 -3.66 -9.22
CA GLY A 18 -8.17 -5.06 -9.62
C GLY A 18 -7.00 -5.42 -10.53
N VAL A 19 -6.50 -6.65 -10.44
CA VAL A 19 -5.33 -7.14 -11.19
C VAL A 19 -5.56 -7.11 -12.69
N ALA A 20 -6.72 -7.56 -13.15
CA ALA A 20 -7.06 -7.55 -14.57
C ALA A 20 -7.07 -6.13 -15.19
N PRO A 21 -7.85 -5.16 -14.69
CA PRO A 21 -7.83 -3.80 -15.25
C PRO A 21 -6.47 -3.12 -15.10
N PHE A 22 -5.75 -3.34 -14.00
CA PHE A 22 -4.39 -2.85 -13.81
C PHE A 22 -3.43 -3.37 -14.90
N CYS A 23 -3.40 -4.68 -15.13
CA CYS A 23 -2.53 -5.29 -16.14
C CYS A 23 -2.88 -4.82 -17.55
N GLU A 24 -4.18 -4.69 -17.88
CA GLU A 24 -4.62 -4.18 -19.17
C GLU A 24 -4.22 -2.72 -19.39
N ALA A 25 -4.30 -1.88 -18.36
CA ALA A 25 -3.86 -0.49 -18.44
C ALA A 25 -2.34 -0.38 -18.58
N LEU A 26 -1.59 -1.19 -17.82
CA LEU A 26 -0.14 -1.20 -17.86
C LEU A 26 0.39 -1.63 -19.23
N LYS A 27 -0.14 -2.73 -19.80
CA LYS A 27 0.26 -3.21 -21.14
C LYS A 27 -0.04 -2.20 -22.25
N ALA A 28 -1.11 -1.43 -22.09
CA ALA A 28 -1.51 -0.40 -23.04
C ALA A 28 -0.78 0.94 -22.84
N GLY A 29 0.11 1.06 -21.85
CA GLY A 29 0.82 2.31 -21.54
C GLY A 29 -0.09 3.43 -21.03
N ARG A 30 -1.24 3.10 -20.44
CA ARG A 30 -2.18 4.10 -19.90
C ARG A 30 -1.69 4.61 -18.54
N GLY A 31 -1.44 5.92 -18.46
CA GLY A 31 -1.08 6.60 -17.22
C GLY A 31 -2.28 6.91 -16.33
N GLY A 32 -2.03 7.02 -15.02
CA GLY A 32 -3.06 7.33 -14.01
C GLY A 32 -2.98 8.76 -13.47
N ILE A 33 -2.02 9.56 -13.96
CA ILE A 33 -1.75 10.90 -13.45
C ILE A 33 -2.70 11.92 -14.10
N ASP A 34 -3.32 12.74 -13.26
CA ASP A 34 -4.17 13.85 -13.67
C ASP A 34 -4.04 15.00 -12.66
N ARG A 35 -4.67 16.14 -12.94
CA ARG A 35 -4.85 17.20 -11.96
C ARG A 35 -5.70 16.67 -10.79
N ILE A 36 -5.26 16.99 -9.57
CA ILE A 36 -5.92 16.57 -8.32
C ILE A 36 -7.36 17.08 -8.29
N ARG A 37 -8.30 16.20 -7.90
CA ARG A 37 -9.73 16.53 -7.77
C ARG A 37 -10.27 16.34 -6.36
N SER A 38 -9.56 15.62 -5.49
CA SER A 38 -9.99 15.37 -4.10
C SER A 38 -9.96 16.62 -3.20
N PHE A 39 -9.21 17.66 -3.58
CA PHE A 39 -9.16 18.97 -2.91
C PHE A 39 -8.71 20.05 -3.91
N ASP A 40 -8.78 21.33 -3.53
CA ASP A 40 -8.27 22.44 -4.35
C ASP A 40 -6.72 22.50 -4.31
N PRO A 41 -6.02 22.22 -5.43
CA PRO A 41 -4.57 22.21 -5.45
C PRO A 41 -3.97 23.57 -5.86
N SER A 42 -4.76 24.63 -6.04
CA SER A 42 -4.31 25.90 -6.63
C SER A 42 -3.15 26.58 -5.90
N GLY A 43 -3.05 26.39 -4.58
CA GLY A 43 -1.98 26.93 -3.73
C GLY A 43 -0.67 26.15 -3.73
N PHE A 44 -0.59 25.02 -4.45
CA PHE A 44 0.57 24.13 -4.44
C PHE A 44 1.40 24.25 -5.74
N SER A 45 2.72 24.05 -5.63
CA SER A 45 3.62 24.07 -6.79
C SER A 45 3.38 22.86 -7.72
N SER A 46 3.09 21.69 -7.15
CA SER A 46 2.57 20.53 -7.86
C SER A 46 1.06 20.43 -7.63
N GLN A 47 0.29 20.24 -8.70
CA GLN A 47 -1.17 20.18 -8.67
C GLN A 47 -1.71 18.85 -9.22
N ILE A 48 -0.83 17.86 -9.36
CA ILE A 48 -1.07 16.61 -10.06
C ILE A 48 -0.79 15.42 -9.15
N ALA A 49 -1.54 14.35 -9.33
CA ALA A 49 -1.33 13.09 -8.61
C ALA A 49 -1.93 11.91 -9.37
N GLY A 50 -1.50 10.70 -9.00
CA GLY A 50 -2.20 9.47 -9.31
C GLY A 50 -3.24 9.19 -8.24
N GLU A 51 -4.46 9.73 -8.40
CA GLU A 51 -5.60 9.41 -7.53
C GLU A 51 -6.22 8.07 -7.94
N VAL A 52 -6.60 7.23 -6.98
CA VAL A 52 -7.36 6.01 -7.26
C VAL A 52 -8.78 6.42 -7.68
N LYS A 53 -9.17 6.03 -8.89
CA LYS A 53 -10.47 6.37 -9.49
C LYS A 53 -11.47 5.24 -9.23
N GLU A 54 -12.74 5.60 -9.07
CA GLU A 54 -13.88 4.66 -8.99
C GLU A 54 -13.78 3.62 -7.85
N PHE A 55 -13.08 3.97 -6.77
CA PHE A 55 -12.99 3.11 -5.59
C PHE A 55 -14.21 3.30 -4.68
N ASP A 56 -14.98 2.23 -4.50
CA ASP A 56 -16.14 2.19 -3.62
C ASP A 56 -15.86 1.29 -2.39
N PRO A 57 -15.62 1.86 -1.20
CA PRO A 57 -15.32 1.08 0.00
C PRO A 57 -16.52 0.29 0.52
N SER A 58 -17.75 0.59 0.08
CA SER A 58 -18.97 -0.09 0.56
C SER A 58 -19.01 -1.58 0.22
N ARG A 59 -18.18 -2.02 -0.74
CA ARG A 59 -18.01 -3.44 -1.09
C ARG A 59 -17.33 -4.25 0.01
N TRP A 60 -16.57 -3.61 0.90
CA TRP A 60 -15.83 -4.27 1.97
C TRP A 60 -16.27 -3.83 3.37
N PHE A 61 -16.76 -2.60 3.51
CA PHE A 61 -17.10 -2.02 4.80
C PHE A 61 -18.54 -1.55 4.83
N ASP A 62 -19.23 -1.83 5.93
CA ASP A 62 -20.51 -1.16 6.16
C ASP A 62 -20.31 0.35 6.46
N ALA A 63 -21.42 1.11 6.46
CA ALA A 63 -21.38 2.55 6.67
C ALA A 63 -20.79 2.98 8.03
N ARG A 64 -20.78 2.09 9.04
CA ARG A 64 -20.20 2.33 10.37
C ARG A 64 -18.72 1.99 10.36
N GLU A 65 -18.32 0.90 9.73
CA GLU A 65 -16.94 0.43 9.61
C GLU A 65 -16.11 1.39 8.77
N VAL A 66 -16.61 1.85 7.62
CA VAL A 66 -15.86 2.75 6.72
C VAL A 66 -15.44 4.05 7.43
N ARG A 67 -16.25 4.53 8.39
CA ARG A 67 -15.95 5.73 9.19
C ARG A 67 -14.89 5.50 10.27
N ARG A 68 -14.46 4.26 10.49
CA ARG A 68 -13.49 3.83 11.51
C ARG A 68 -12.14 3.41 10.92
N VAL A 69 -12.00 3.50 9.60
CA VAL A 69 -10.83 3.01 8.86
C VAL A 69 -10.37 4.12 7.91
N ASP A 70 -9.08 4.46 7.95
CA ASP A 70 -8.50 5.45 7.03
C ASP A 70 -8.45 4.89 5.60
N ARG A 71 -8.37 5.79 4.61
CA ARG A 71 -8.36 5.46 3.18
C ARG A 71 -7.24 4.48 2.80
N PHE A 72 -6.03 4.60 3.37
CA PHE A 72 -4.94 3.66 3.05
C PHE A 72 -5.28 2.22 3.50
N CYS A 73 -5.96 2.07 4.64
CA CYS A 73 -6.42 0.77 5.13
C CYS A 73 -7.57 0.23 4.26
N GLN A 74 -8.45 1.09 3.74
CA GLN A 74 -9.50 0.67 2.83
C GLN A 74 -8.91 0.07 1.55
N PHE A 75 -7.87 0.70 0.98
CA PHE A 75 -7.15 0.14 -0.16
C PHE A 75 -6.45 -1.18 0.18
N ALA A 76 -5.80 -1.26 1.34
CA ALA A 76 -5.13 -2.48 1.79
C ALA A 76 -6.10 -3.66 1.90
N VAL A 77 -7.28 -3.46 2.50
CA VAL A 77 -8.30 -4.50 2.64
C VAL A 77 -8.87 -4.92 1.29
N ALA A 78 -9.13 -3.98 0.39
CA ALA A 78 -9.62 -4.30 -0.95
C ALA A 78 -8.61 -5.11 -1.77
N ALA A 79 -7.33 -4.70 -1.77
CA ALA A 79 -6.27 -5.45 -2.44
C ALA A 79 -6.02 -6.81 -1.78
N ALA A 80 -6.05 -6.89 -0.44
CA ALA A 80 -5.90 -8.16 0.27
C ALA A 80 -7.06 -9.12 0.00
N ASP A 81 -8.30 -8.64 -0.04
CA ASP A 81 -9.47 -9.46 -0.39
C ASP A 81 -9.34 -10.04 -1.80
N GLU A 82 -8.89 -9.24 -2.77
CA GLU A 82 -8.59 -9.73 -4.11
C GLU A 82 -7.49 -10.81 -4.10
N ALA A 83 -6.37 -10.55 -3.43
CA ALA A 83 -5.24 -11.49 -3.36
C ALA A 83 -5.62 -12.82 -2.67
N ILE A 84 -6.36 -12.76 -1.57
CA ILE A 84 -6.82 -13.93 -0.81
C ILE A 84 -7.80 -14.75 -1.65
N ARG A 85 -8.74 -14.11 -2.35
CA ARG A 85 -9.67 -14.79 -3.26
C ARG A 85 -8.95 -15.43 -4.44
N ASP A 86 -8.02 -14.72 -5.07
CA ASP A 86 -7.22 -15.25 -6.18
C ASP A 86 -6.40 -16.48 -5.75
N SER A 87 -5.87 -16.46 -4.53
CA SER A 87 -5.14 -17.60 -3.97
C SER A 87 -6.00 -18.81 -3.62
N LYS A 88 -7.33 -18.64 -3.48
CA LYS A 88 -8.26 -19.64 -2.91
C LYS A 88 -7.82 -20.20 -1.56
N LEU A 89 -7.14 -19.39 -0.75
CA LEU A 89 -6.62 -19.81 0.55
C LEU A 89 -7.74 -20.24 1.52
N LEU A 90 -8.91 -19.60 1.43
CA LEU A 90 -10.03 -19.87 2.33
C LEU A 90 -10.74 -21.20 2.03
N ASP A 91 -10.45 -21.83 0.89
CA ASP A 91 -10.96 -23.16 0.54
C ASP A 91 -10.13 -24.29 1.19
N ASP A 92 -9.01 -23.93 1.81
CA ASP A 92 -8.11 -24.85 2.51
C ASP A 92 -8.39 -24.88 4.03
N ASN A 93 -7.93 -25.94 4.70
CA ASN A 93 -8.06 -26.11 6.15
C ASN A 93 -6.79 -25.68 6.91
N ILE A 94 -6.08 -24.68 6.39
CA ILE A 94 -4.88 -24.14 7.04
C ILE A 94 -5.24 -23.57 8.43
N PRO A 95 -4.51 -23.91 9.50
CA PRO A 95 -4.76 -23.33 10.81
C PRO A 95 -4.55 -21.81 10.77
N PRO A 96 -5.46 -20.99 11.33
CA PRO A 96 -5.33 -19.53 11.26
C PRO A 96 -4.04 -18.97 11.86
N GLU A 97 -3.46 -19.67 12.85
CA GLU A 97 -2.18 -19.35 13.48
C GLU A 97 -0.97 -19.50 12.53
N ARG A 98 -1.17 -20.15 11.39
CA ARG A 98 -0.16 -20.33 10.32
C ARG A 98 -0.28 -19.31 9.19
N VAL A 99 -1.30 -18.44 9.25
CA VAL A 99 -1.51 -17.35 8.30
C VAL A 99 -1.18 -16.02 8.97
N GLY A 100 -0.11 -15.37 8.53
CA GLY A 100 0.29 -14.04 9.01
C GLY A 100 -0.11 -12.93 8.03
N VAL A 101 -0.03 -11.69 8.51
CA VAL A 101 -0.33 -10.48 7.72
C VAL A 101 0.72 -9.42 8.00
N VAL A 102 1.50 -9.01 6.99
CA VAL A 102 2.47 -7.92 7.12
C VAL A 102 2.29 -6.98 5.94
N ILE A 103 1.63 -5.86 6.18
CA ILE A 103 1.36 -4.83 5.17
C ILE A 103 2.08 -3.56 5.60
N GLY A 104 2.98 -3.08 4.75
CA GLY A 104 3.73 -1.85 4.97
C GLY A 104 2.94 -0.61 4.58
N SER A 105 3.30 0.52 5.18
CA SER A 105 2.86 1.85 4.75
C SER A 105 4.04 2.83 4.94
N GLY A 106 4.11 3.90 4.16
CA GLY A 106 5.14 4.92 4.36
C GLY A 106 4.82 5.73 5.61
N VAL A 107 3.57 6.20 5.70
CA VAL A 107 3.15 7.12 6.77
C VAL A 107 1.87 6.68 7.49
N GLY A 108 0.98 5.94 6.84
CA GLY A 108 -0.30 5.52 7.43
C GLY A 108 -1.41 6.55 7.24
N GLY A 109 -2.17 6.84 8.31
CA GLY A 109 -3.41 7.64 8.24
C GLY A 109 -3.21 9.15 8.06
N PHE A 110 -2.56 9.57 6.98
CA PHE A 110 -2.24 10.97 6.67
C PHE A 110 -3.48 11.86 6.62
N TYR A 111 -4.55 11.35 5.99
CA TYR A 111 -5.83 12.03 5.91
C TYR A 111 -6.45 12.24 7.30
N GLU A 112 -6.48 11.20 8.15
CA GLU A 112 -7.06 11.32 9.49
C GLU A 112 -6.27 12.31 10.38
N ILE A 113 -4.93 12.38 10.28
CA ILE A 113 -4.12 13.40 10.98
C ILE A 113 -4.61 14.80 10.61
N GLU A 114 -4.76 15.05 9.31
CA GLU A 114 -5.13 16.37 8.80
C GLU A 114 -6.54 16.77 9.24
N GLN A 115 -7.52 15.89 9.05
CA GLN A 115 -8.91 16.16 9.42
C GLN A 115 -9.09 16.32 10.93
N THR A 116 -8.41 15.49 11.72
CA THR A 116 -8.52 15.55 13.18
C THR A 116 -7.85 16.80 13.73
N THR A 117 -6.70 17.19 13.17
CA THR A 117 -6.02 18.45 13.55
C THR A 117 -6.91 19.65 13.29
N LYS A 118 -7.50 19.75 12.09
CA LYS A 118 -8.46 20.82 11.74
C LYS A 118 -9.64 20.85 12.71
N LEU A 119 -10.28 19.69 12.93
CA LEU A 119 -11.41 19.56 13.85
C LEU A 119 -11.06 19.97 15.29
N MET A 120 -9.88 19.58 15.77
CA MET A 120 -9.40 19.91 17.12
C MET A 120 -9.17 21.41 17.27
N LEU A 121 -8.54 22.06 16.28
CA LEU A 121 -8.29 23.51 16.31
C LEU A 121 -9.59 24.32 16.25
N GLU A 122 -10.55 23.90 15.43
CA GLU A 122 -11.83 24.61 15.26
C GLU A 122 -12.81 24.38 16.41
N ARG A 123 -12.86 23.16 16.96
CA ARG A 123 -13.95 22.72 17.86
C ARG A 123 -13.47 22.15 19.19
N GLY A 124 -12.17 22.15 19.44
CA GLY A 124 -11.55 21.68 20.68
C GLY A 124 -11.35 20.16 20.76
N PRO A 125 -10.53 19.71 21.72
CA PRO A 125 -10.08 18.31 21.83
C PRO A 125 -11.19 17.30 22.14
N ARG A 126 -12.31 17.73 22.73
CA ARG A 126 -13.46 16.86 23.01
C ARG A 126 -14.16 16.32 21.75
N ARG A 127 -13.84 16.87 20.58
CA ARG A 127 -14.39 16.43 19.28
C ARG A 127 -13.58 15.35 18.59
N ILE A 128 -12.41 15.00 19.11
CA ILE A 128 -11.55 13.94 18.56
C ILE A 128 -12.28 12.60 18.68
N SER A 129 -12.30 11.85 17.58
CA SER A 129 -12.91 10.51 17.53
C SER A 129 -12.12 9.53 18.41
N PRO A 130 -12.77 8.61 19.15
CA PRO A 130 -12.07 7.51 19.81
C PRO A 130 -11.38 6.56 18.81
N PHE A 131 -11.74 6.62 17.53
CA PHE A 131 -11.11 5.86 16.46
C PHE A 131 -9.90 6.56 15.82
N PHE A 132 -9.53 7.76 16.29
CA PHE A 132 -8.40 8.52 15.73
C PHE A 132 -7.11 7.68 15.71
N ILE A 133 -6.71 7.12 16.85
CA ILE A 133 -5.50 6.30 16.94
C ILE A 133 -5.63 5.01 16.10
N PRO A 134 -6.73 4.22 16.20
CA PRO A 134 -6.97 3.08 15.30
C PRO A 134 -6.82 3.37 13.80
N LYS A 135 -7.20 4.55 13.33
CA LYS A 135 -7.09 4.94 11.93
C LYS A 135 -5.69 5.41 11.53
N LEU A 136 -4.97 6.00 12.47
CA LEU A 136 -3.61 6.51 12.26
C LEU A 136 -2.60 5.38 12.08
N MET A 137 -2.73 4.36 12.92
CA MET A 137 -1.74 3.29 13.09
C MET A 137 -1.40 2.61 11.76
N MET A 138 -0.12 2.58 11.41
CA MET A 138 0.36 1.96 10.16
C MET A 138 -0.01 0.46 10.09
N ASN A 139 0.06 -0.24 11.23
CA ASN A 139 -0.32 -1.64 11.33
C ASN A 139 -1.84 -1.88 11.31
N ALA A 140 -2.68 -0.83 11.26
CA ALA A 140 -4.12 -0.99 11.12
C ALA A 140 -4.48 -1.70 9.80
N ALA A 141 -3.71 -1.51 8.72
CA ALA A 141 -3.96 -2.19 7.44
C ALA A 141 -3.90 -3.72 7.60
N GLY A 142 -2.79 -4.24 8.16
CA GLY A 142 -2.64 -5.67 8.44
C GLY A 142 -3.59 -6.17 9.52
N GLY A 143 -3.89 -5.33 10.53
CA GLY A 143 -4.87 -5.63 11.57
C GLY A 143 -6.28 -5.83 11.04
N GLN A 144 -6.77 -4.95 10.15
CA GLN A 144 -8.11 -5.05 9.55
C GLN A 144 -8.24 -6.32 8.70
N VAL A 145 -7.21 -6.64 7.90
CA VAL A 145 -7.19 -7.89 7.12
C VAL A 145 -7.23 -9.11 8.04
N ALA A 146 -6.40 -9.15 9.08
CA ALA A 146 -6.39 -10.28 10.01
C ALA A 146 -7.72 -10.46 10.75
N ILE A 147 -8.35 -9.36 11.21
CA ILE A 147 -9.68 -9.39 11.85
C ILE A 147 -10.72 -9.95 10.88
N ARG A 148 -10.70 -9.50 9.62
CA ARG A 148 -11.68 -9.87 8.60
C ARG A 148 -11.67 -11.37 8.28
N TYR A 149 -10.48 -11.97 8.15
CA TYR A 149 -10.32 -13.38 7.77
C TYR A 149 -10.00 -14.31 8.94
N GLY A 150 -9.90 -13.77 10.16
CA GLY A 150 -9.60 -14.55 11.36
C GLY A 150 -8.15 -15.07 11.42
N PHE A 151 -7.21 -14.44 10.70
CA PHE A 151 -5.80 -14.84 10.69
C PHE A 151 -5.12 -14.48 12.01
N ARG A 152 -4.27 -15.39 12.51
CA ARG A 152 -3.68 -15.33 13.87
C ARG A 152 -2.16 -15.55 13.89
N GLY A 153 -1.53 -15.67 12.72
CA GLY A 153 -0.08 -15.73 12.60
C GLY A 153 0.59 -14.37 12.84
N PRO A 154 1.88 -14.22 12.48
CA PRO A 154 2.63 -12.98 12.66
C PRO A 154 1.91 -11.78 12.03
N ASN A 155 1.69 -10.71 12.82
CA ASN A 155 1.01 -9.50 12.36
C ASN A 155 1.70 -8.23 12.87
N PHE A 156 2.24 -7.44 11.94
CA PHE A 156 2.87 -6.14 12.19
C PHE A 156 2.96 -5.36 10.87
N ALA A 157 3.46 -4.12 10.90
CA ALA A 157 3.73 -3.33 9.70
C ALA A 157 5.19 -2.87 9.68
N THR A 158 5.72 -2.75 8.46
CA THR A 158 7.01 -2.12 8.19
C THR A 158 6.81 -0.65 7.80
N ALA A 159 7.77 0.17 8.21
CA ALA A 159 7.75 1.62 8.06
C ALA A 159 9.15 2.09 7.64
N SER A 160 9.42 2.05 6.35
CA SER A 160 10.70 2.46 5.73
C SER A 160 10.45 3.27 4.46
N ALA A 161 9.51 4.21 4.55
CA ALA A 161 9.11 5.09 3.45
C ALA A 161 8.79 4.32 2.15
N CYS A 162 9.40 4.68 1.03
CA CYS A 162 9.17 4.04 -0.27
C CYS A 162 9.47 2.53 -0.29
N ALA A 163 10.33 2.05 0.62
CA ALA A 163 10.69 0.63 0.72
C ALA A 163 9.77 -0.18 1.65
N SER A 164 8.76 0.44 2.30
CA SER A 164 7.91 -0.23 3.30
C SER A 164 7.33 -1.55 2.79
N ALA A 165 6.74 -1.55 1.59
CA ALA A 165 6.15 -2.77 1.01
C ALA A 165 7.21 -3.85 0.71
N ASN A 166 8.39 -3.46 0.20
CA ASN A 166 9.47 -4.38 -0.09
C ASN A 166 10.00 -5.04 1.20
N HIS A 167 10.14 -4.28 2.29
CA HIS A 167 10.50 -4.83 3.59
C HIS A 167 9.40 -5.73 4.17
N ALA A 168 8.12 -5.38 4.01
CA ALA A 168 7.02 -6.24 4.41
C ALA A 168 7.09 -7.60 3.70
N MET A 169 7.31 -7.58 2.39
CA MET A 169 7.47 -8.78 1.56
C MET A 169 8.71 -9.58 1.97
N GLY A 170 9.86 -8.93 2.14
CA GLY A 170 11.10 -9.59 2.52
C GLY A 170 11.04 -10.27 3.89
N LEU A 171 10.47 -9.59 4.89
CA LEU A 171 10.27 -10.20 6.21
C LEU A 171 9.23 -11.32 6.18
N SER A 172 8.18 -11.20 5.36
CA SER A 172 7.18 -12.27 5.15
C SER A 172 7.81 -13.51 4.50
N PHE A 173 8.69 -13.29 3.52
CA PHE A 173 9.50 -14.34 2.91
C PHE A 173 10.31 -15.08 3.98
N ASP A 174 11.05 -14.36 4.83
CA ASP A 174 11.83 -14.97 5.92
C ASP A 174 10.95 -15.71 6.94
N MET A 175 9.80 -15.14 7.33
CA MET A 175 8.85 -15.80 8.25
C MET A 175 8.43 -17.19 7.74
N ILE A 176 8.18 -17.34 6.43
CA ILE A 176 7.85 -18.64 5.84
C ILE A 176 9.09 -19.54 5.79
N ARG A 177 10.24 -19.02 5.33
CA ARG A 177 11.49 -19.79 5.23
C ARG A 177 11.94 -20.41 6.54
N PHE A 178 11.77 -19.67 7.63
CA PHE A 178 12.09 -20.07 9.00
C PHE A 178 10.94 -20.82 9.70
N GLY A 179 9.83 -21.10 9.02
CA GLY A 179 8.73 -21.90 9.56
C GLY A 179 7.84 -21.19 10.57
N ARG A 180 7.96 -19.86 10.72
CA ARG A 180 7.12 -19.04 11.62
C ARG A 180 5.69 -18.87 11.10
N ALA A 181 5.50 -18.98 9.79
CA ALA A 181 4.20 -19.05 9.12
C ALA A 181 4.25 -20.04 7.94
N ASP A 182 3.09 -20.44 7.44
CA ASP A 182 2.97 -21.18 6.17
C ASP A 182 2.46 -20.27 5.05
N VAL A 183 1.69 -19.25 5.41
CA VAL A 183 1.15 -18.25 4.49
C VAL A 183 1.31 -16.86 5.08
N MET A 184 1.65 -15.88 4.24
CA MET A 184 1.73 -14.48 4.60
C MET A 184 0.98 -13.64 3.56
N VAL A 185 0.01 -12.85 4.03
CA VAL A 185 -0.60 -11.78 3.23
C VAL A 185 0.28 -10.55 3.38
N THR A 186 0.92 -10.11 2.29
CA THR A 186 1.96 -9.08 2.38
C THR A 186 1.98 -8.11 1.21
N GLY A 187 2.53 -6.92 1.42
CA GLY A 187 2.59 -5.86 0.42
C GLY A 187 2.59 -4.48 1.07
N GLY A 188 1.91 -3.51 0.47
CA GLY A 188 1.77 -2.19 1.07
C GLY A 188 0.59 -1.38 0.56
N ALA A 189 0.26 -0.33 1.31
CA ALA A 189 -0.79 0.62 0.96
C ALA A 189 -0.44 2.03 1.41
N GLU A 190 -0.86 3.02 0.62
CA GLU A 190 -0.65 4.43 0.91
C GLU A 190 -1.78 5.29 0.35
N ALA A 191 -2.15 6.33 1.08
CA ALA A 191 -3.19 7.31 0.68
C ALA A 191 -2.76 8.74 1.02
N ALA A 192 -1.53 9.10 0.66
CA ALA A 192 -0.91 10.37 0.99
C ALA A 192 -1.30 11.55 0.07
N VAL A 193 -2.22 11.34 -0.88
CA VAL A 193 -2.76 12.42 -1.73
C VAL A 193 -3.75 13.25 -0.91
N THR A 194 -3.20 14.07 -0.01
CA THR A 194 -3.93 15.03 0.83
C THR A 194 -3.24 16.39 0.76
N PRO A 195 -3.91 17.50 1.16
CA PRO A 195 -3.28 18.82 1.21
C PRO A 195 -1.97 18.83 2.00
N LEU A 196 -1.94 18.20 3.19
CA LEU A 196 -0.72 18.14 4.00
C LEU A 196 0.37 17.28 3.33
N GLY A 197 -0.01 16.16 2.69
CA GLY A 197 0.95 15.25 2.06
C GLY A 197 1.60 15.89 0.84
N LEU A 198 0.78 16.47 -0.03
CA LEU A 198 1.21 17.23 -1.20
C LEU A 198 2.09 18.42 -0.78
N GLY A 199 1.66 19.19 0.23
CA GLY A 199 2.39 20.35 0.75
C GLY A 199 3.78 20.00 1.29
N GLY A 200 3.89 18.91 2.05
CA GLY A 200 5.17 18.43 2.58
C GLY A 200 6.16 18.10 1.46
N PHE A 201 5.74 17.32 0.45
CA PHE A 201 6.62 16.98 -0.68
C PHE A 201 6.88 18.15 -1.63
N CYS A 202 5.95 19.10 -1.77
CA CYS A 202 6.20 20.38 -2.47
C CYS A 202 7.29 21.19 -1.76
N ALA A 203 7.25 21.29 -0.43
CA ALA A 203 8.24 22.00 0.37
C ALA A 203 9.64 21.36 0.26
N LEU A 204 9.69 20.03 0.15
CA LEU A 204 10.92 19.28 -0.14
C LEU A 204 11.43 19.46 -1.59
N LYS A 205 10.66 20.12 -2.47
CA LYS A 205 10.92 20.22 -3.92
C LYS A 205 11.14 18.86 -4.58
N ALA A 206 10.43 17.83 -4.09
CA ALA A 206 10.59 16.47 -4.57
C ALA A 206 9.60 16.09 -5.68
N LEU A 207 8.54 16.89 -5.86
CA LEU A 207 7.48 16.63 -6.83
C LEU A 207 7.73 17.36 -8.15
N SER A 208 7.38 16.68 -9.25
CA SER A 208 7.24 17.32 -10.56
C SER A 208 6.22 18.45 -10.50
N THR A 209 6.51 19.55 -11.20
CA THR A 209 5.66 20.75 -11.27
C THR A 209 5.02 20.95 -12.66
N ARG A 210 5.10 19.94 -13.53
CA ARG A 210 4.52 19.90 -14.87
C ARG A 210 2.99 19.77 -14.86
N ASN A 211 2.33 20.82 -14.36
CA ASN A 211 0.88 20.88 -14.18
C ASN A 211 0.10 21.03 -15.50
N ASP A 212 0.76 21.52 -16.55
CA ASP A 212 0.24 21.72 -17.91
C ASP A 212 0.14 20.41 -18.70
N GLU A 213 1.03 19.44 -18.43
CA GLU A 213 1.01 18.11 -19.05
C GLU A 213 1.11 16.98 -18.00
N PRO A 214 0.08 16.80 -17.13
CA PRO A 214 0.13 15.85 -16.01
C PRO A 214 0.50 14.42 -16.44
N GLN A 215 -0.01 13.97 -17.58
CA GLN A 215 0.19 12.61 -18.09
C GLN A 215 1.65 12.35 -18.52
N LYS A 216 2.44 13.41 -18.72
CA LYS A 216 3.86 13.33 -19.09
C LYS A 216 4.78 13.69 -17.93
N ALA A 217 4.26 14.02 -16.74
CA ALA A 217 5.06 14.46 -15.60
C ALA A 217 6.00 13.36 -15.09
N SER A 218 5.49 12.15 -14.88
CA SER A 218 6.32 11.01 -14.48
C SER A 218 7.09 10.45 -15.67
N ARG A 219 8.38 10.76 -15.74
CA ARG A 219 9.29 10.38 -16.83
C ARG A 219 10.65 9.85 -16.32
N PRO A 220 10.67 8.67 -15.69
CA PRO A 220 11.92 8.09 -15.19
C PRO A 220 13.01 8.05 -16.26
N PHE A 221 14.24 8.42 -15.89
CA PHE A 221 15.43 8.47 -16.75
C PHE A 221 15.42 9.49 -17.89
N ASP A 222 14.30 10.18 -18.14
CA ASP A 222 14.26 11.26 -19.12
C ASP A 222 15.13 12.45 -18.67
N ARG A 223 15.72 13.15 -19.65
CA ARG A 223 16.57 14.33 -19.39
C ARG A 223 15.78 15.45 -18.71
N ASP A 224 14.51 15.59 -19.05
CA ASP A 224 13.68 16.71 -18.65
C ASP A 224 12.76 16.35 -17.45
N ARG A 225 13.14 15.31 -16.67
CA ARG A 225 12.50 14.93 -15.40
C ARG A 225 12.78 15.99 -14.33
N ASP A 226 11.78 16.32 -13.51
CA ASP A 226 11.85 17.41 -12.52
C ASP A 226 11.37 16.99 -11.12
N GLY A 227 11.09 15.70 -10.90
CA GLY A 227 10.65 15.15 -9.62
C GLY A 227 9.78 13.91 -9.82
N PHE A 228 9.38 13.27 -8.72
CA PHE A 228 8.39 12.19 -8.80
C PHE A 228 6.96 12.74 -8.85
N VAL A 229 5.99 11.89 -9.17
CA VAL A 229 4.56 12.24 -9.07
C VAL A 229 3.94 11.41 -7.95
N LEU A 230 3.31 12.07 -6.99
CA LEU A 230 2.65 11.41 -5.88
C LEU A 230 1.46 10.57 -6.36
N GLY A 231 1.25 9.41 -5.76
CA GLY A 231 0.09 8.56 -6.02
C GLY A 231 -0.41 7.88 -4.75
N GLU A 232 -1.60 7.30 -4.85
CA GLU A 232 -2.21 6.50 -3.80
C GLU A 232 -2.63 5.11 -4.34
N GLY A 233 -2.79 4.14 -3.44
CA GLY A 233 -3.20 2.79 -3.79
C GLY A 233 -2.70 1.72 -2.82
N ALA A 234 -2.83 0.46 -3.23
CA ALA A 234 -2.31 -0.70 -2.53
C ALA A 234 -1.91 -1.82 -3.50
N GLY A 235 -0.89 -2.59 -3.12
CA GLY A 235 -0.53 -3.84 -3.77
C GLY A 235 -0.34 -4.90 -2.71
N VAL A 236 -1.02 -6.04 -2.83
CA VAL A 236 -0.98 -7.14 -1.87
C VAL A 236 -0.78 -8.46 -2.60
N LEU A 237 0.05 -9.32 -2.02
CA LEU A 237 0.40 -10.65 -2.49
C LEU A 237 0.11 -11.67 -1.38
N VAL A 238 -0.23 -12.89 -1.78
CA VAL A 238 -0.25 -14.04 -0.87
C VAL A 238 1.03 -14.83 -1.12
N PHE A 239 1.92 -14.81 -0.13
CA PHE A 239 3.10 -15.67 -0.11
C PHE A 239 2.76 -16.95 0.63
N GLU A 240 3.25 -18.06 0.13
CA GLU A 240 2.89 -19.36 0.63
C GLU A 240 4.05 -20.33 0.52
N GLU A 241 4.15 -21.25 1.47
CA GLU A 241 5.15 -22.29 1.40
C GLU A 241 4.89 -23.26 0.24
N TYR A 242 5.91 -23.56 -0.55
CA TYR A 242 5.79 -24.31 -1.79
C TYR A 242 5.10 -25.68 -1.65
N GLU A 243 5.48 -26.50 -0.66
CA GLU A 243 4.85 -27.81 -0.50
C GLU A 243 3.42 -27.69 0.01
N HIS A 244 3.11 -26.66 0.83
CA HIS A 244 1.74 -26.32 1.19
C HIS A 244 0.90 -25.94 -0.04
N ALA A 245 1.37 -24.98 -0.85
CA ALA A 245 0.73 -24.56 -2.09
C ALA A 245 0.47 -25.75 -3.02
N LYS A 246 1.46 -26.64 -3.19
CA LYS A 246 1.32 -27.85 -4.01
C LYS A 246 0.27 -28.81 -3.47
N ARG A 247 0.26 -29.09 -2.15
CA ARG A 247 -0.69 -30.04 -1.55
C ARG A 247 -2.14 -29.62 -1.75
N ARG A 248 -2.44 -28.32 -1.66
CA ARG A 248 -3.80 -27.79 -1.89
C ARG A 248 -4.10 -27.46 -3.36
N GLY A 249 -3.18 -27.73 -4.29
CA GLY A 249 -3.38 -27.45 -5.72
C GLY A 249 -3.47 -25.96 -6.07
N ALA A 250 -2.76 -25.11 -5.33
CA ALA A 250 -2.76 -23.67 -5.55
C ALA A 250 -2.18 -23.31 -6.93
N LYS A 251 -2.72 -22.24 -7.53
CA LYS A 251 -2.06 -21.59 -8.66
C LYS A 251 -0.78 -20.93 -8.16
N ILE A 252 0.36 -21.23 -8.79
CA ILE A 252 1.65 -20.63 -8.46
C ILE A 252 2.03 -19.67 -9.57
N TYR A 253 2.17 -18.38 -9.24
CA TYR A 253 2.57 -17.34 -10.19
C TYR A 253 4.08 -17.27 -10.38
N ALA A 254 4.81 -17.31 -9.27
CA ALA A 254 6.26 -17.17 -9.24
C ALA A 254 6.82 -17.77 -7.94
N GLU A 255 8.12 -18.07 -7.95
CA GLU A 255 8.89 -18.38 -6.75
C GLU A 255 9.73 -17.17 -6.35
N ILE A 256 9.80 -16.91 -5.04
CA ILE A 256 10.63 -15.84 -4.48
C ILE A 256 11.99 -16.46 -4.16
N LEU A 257 13.03 -16.01 -4.87
CA LEU A 257 14.36 -16.58 -4.75
C LEU A 257 15.24 -15.84 -3.73
N GLY A 258 14.93 -14.58 -3.43
CA GLY A 258 15.73 -13.79 -2.51
C GLY A 258 15.11 -12.44 -2.17
N PHE A 259 15.71 -11.84 -1.15
CA PHE A 259 15.43 -10.50 -0.63
C PHE A 259 16.75 -9.90 -0.14
N GLY A 260 16.98 -8.62 -0.40
CA GLY A 260 18.18 -7.90 0.01
C GLY A 260 17.81 -6.51 0.53
N MET A 261 18.63 -6.00 1.46
CA MET A 261 18.52 -4.66 2.02
C MET A 261 19.92 -4.08 2.17
N SER A 262 20.04 -2.79 1.93
CA SER A 262 21.24 -1.97 2.17
C SER A 262 20.81 -0.61 2.73
N ASP A 263 21.78 0.14 3.25
CA ASP A 263 21.61 1.53 3.68
C ASP A 263 22.83 2.29 3.16
N ASP A 264 22.58 3.38 2.43
CA ASP A 264 23.63 4.20 1.82
C ASP A 264 24.56 4.84 2.87
N GLY A 265 24.08 5.02 4.10
CA GLY A 265 24.82 5.71 5.16
C GLY A 265 25.23 7.15 4.79
N TYR A 266 24.51 7.79 3.87
CA TYR A 266 24.95 9.00 3.17
C TYR A 266 24.12 10.24 3.47
N HIS A 267 22.90 10.34 2.93
CA HIS A 267 22.02 11.50 3.10
C HIS A 267 20.57 11.05 3.29
N ILE A 268 19.81 11.82 4.08
CA ILE A 268 18.46 11.41 4.52
C ILE A 268 17.44 11.27 3.38
N THR A 269 17.64 11.98 2.27
CA THR A 269 16.72 11.98 1.10
C THR A 269 17.42 11.85 -0.25
N ALA A 270 18.75 11.94 -0.29
CA ALA A 270 19.49 11.89 -1.54
C ALA A 270 20.27 10.57 -1.56
N PRO A 271 20.20 9.79 -2.65
CA PRO A 271 21.02 8.59 -2.78
C PRO A 271 22.49 8.98 -2.99
N LEU A 272 23.39 8.01 -2.89
CA LEU A 272 24.74 8.15 -3.43
C LEU A 272 24.70 8.50 -4.93
N GLU A 273 25.59 9.39 -5.39
CA GLU A 273 25.59 9.88 -6.78
C GLU A 273 25.91 8.78 -7.80
N ASP A 274 26.69 7.78 -7.40
CA ASP A 274 27.05 6.63 -8.22
C ASP A 274 25.98 5.52 -8.21
N GLY A 275 24.98 5.64 -7.33
CA GLY A 275 23.88 4.68 -7.17
C GLY A 275 24.32 3.31 -6.62
N ALA A 276 25.47 3.25 -5.94
CA ALA A 276 26.03 2.04 -5.33
C ALA A 276 25.28 1.59 -4.06
#